data_AF-A0A6G2KGJ9-F1
#
_entry.id   AF-A0A6G2KGJ9-F1
#
_cell.length_a   1.000
_cell.length_b   1.000
_cell.length_c   1.000
_cell.angle_alpha   90.00
_cell.angle_beta   90.00
_cell.angle_gamma   90.00
#
_symmetry.space_group_name_H-M   'P 1'
#
loop_
_entity.id
_entity.type
_entity.pdbx_description
1 polymer ?
#
loop_
_entity_poly.entity_id
_entity_poly.type
_entity_poly.pdbx_seq_one_letter_code
_entity_poly.pdbx_strand_id
1 'polypeptide(L)'
;KVCVKSCKNRSPFLGSIPLQNRINTLAHIDSDYKRYAKRLKREGGQLLTFLKHKDVPYHNNTSERALRIFALMRKVCYGNRSDRGIKTTEILATIHATCNVRGVNPYHFVKDYLDGNIDTIPLPQEFMVPACVST
;
A
#
# COMPACT_ATOMS: atom_id res chain seq x y z
N LYS A 1 -14.85 5.13 -4.80
CA LYS A 1 -14.17 6.36 -4.30
C LYS A 1 -13.54 6.05 -2.95
N VAL A 2 -12.27 5.63 -2.90
CA VAL A 2 -11.57 5.50 -1.61
C VAL A 2 -11.36 6.93 -1.09
N CYS A 3 -12.03 7.22 0.02
CA CYS A 3 -12.03 8.52 0.66
C CYS A 3 -10.66 8.75 1.30
N VAL A 4 -9.75 9.40 0.57
CA VAL A 4 -8.55 9.99 1.18
C VAL A 4 -9.03 11.21 1.97
N LYS A 5 -9.57 10.97 3.18
CA LYS A 5 -9.91 12.05 4.11
C LYS A 5 -8.62 12.76 4.50
N SER A 6 -8.38 13.86 3.80
CA SER A 6 -7.73 15.10 4.23
C SER A 6 -7.03 15.03 5.60
N CYS A 7 -5.78 14.56 5.63
CA CYS A 7 -4.86 14.88 6.73
C CYS A 7 -4.44 16.36 6.59
N LYS A 8 -5.20 17.26 7.22
CA LYS A 8 -4.93 18.70 7.27
C LYS A 8 -3.81 19.12 8.23
N ASN A 9 -3.20 18.20 8.97
CA ASN A 9 -2.01 18.48 9.80
C ASN A 9 -0.78 17.83 9.18
N ARG A 10 -0.27 18.40 8.08
CA ARG A 10 1.06 18.05 7.58
C ARG A 10 2.09 18.77 8.46
N SER A 11 2.59 18.08 9.47
CA SER A 11 3.75 18.52 10.24
C SER A 11 4.84 19.00 9.26
N PRO A 12 5.42 20.19 9.45
CA PRO A 12 6.53 20.61 8.62
C PRO A 12 7.63 19.58 8.71
N PHE A 13 8.32 19.42 7.60
CA PHE A 13 9.33 18.39 7.36
C PHE A 13 10.60 18.71 8.17
N LEU A 14 10.50 18.74 9.50
CA LEU A 14 11.49 19.34 10.40
C LEU A 14 12.80 18.55 10.52
N GLY A 15 12.87 17.33 9.99
CA GLY A 15 14.02 16.44 10.18
C GLY A 15 15.18 16.64 9.19
N SER A 16 15.05 17.50 8.17
CA SER A 16 16.10 17.62 7.15
C SER A 16 16.07 18.96 6.39
N ILE A 17 16.25 20.07 7.11
CA ILE A 17 16.46 21.41 6.53
C ILE A 17 17.48 21.40 5.35
N PRO A 18 18.61 20.64 5.39
CA PRO A 18 19.56 20.64 4.27
C PRO A 18 19.01 19.98 3.00
N LEU A 19 18.18 18.94 3.13
CA LEU A 19 17.66 18.19 1.99
C LEU A 19 16.61 19.01 1.22
N GLN A 20 15.75 19.72 1.96
CA GLN A 20 14.75 20.61 1.37
C GLN A 20 15.40 21.80 0.66
N ASN A 21 16.47 22.36 1.25
CA ASN A 21 17.22 23.44 0.61
C ASN A 21 17.86 22.97 -0.70
N ARG A 22 18.48 21.78 -0.73
CA ARG A 22 19.04 21.19 -1.96
C ARG A 22 17.98 20.90 -3.03
N ILE A 23 16.82 20.38 -2.63
CA ILE A 23 15.70 20.12 -3.55
C ILE A 23 15.19 21.43 -4.17
N ASN A 24 15.08 22.50 -3.38
CA ASN A 24 14.64 23.81 -3.87
C ASN A 24 15.66 24.44 -4.84
N THR A 25 16.96 24.30 -4.57
CA THR A 25 18.02 24.78 -5.50
C THR A 25 17.92 24.11 -6.87
N LEU A 26 17.71 22.79 -6.91
CA LEU A 26 17.62 22.03 -8.16
C LEU A 26 16.30 22.26 -8.91
N ALA A 27 15.23 22.66 -8.21
CA ALA A 27 13.91 22.89 -8.80
C ALA A 27 13.84 24.05 -9.80
N HIS A 28 14.86 24.91 -9.85
CA HIS A 28 14.93 26.07 -10.76
C HIS A 28 15.53 25.73 -12.14
N ILE A 29 16.11 24.54 -12.31
CA ILE A 29 16.91 24.19 -13.48
C ILE A 29 16.03 23.62 -14.61
N ASP A 30 15.03 22.80 -14.29
CA ASP A 30 14.14 22.16 -15.28
C ASP A 30 12.70 22.06 -14.76
N SER A 31 11.75 22.02 -15.71
CA SER A 31 10.34 21.74 -15.47
C SER A 31 10.08 20.42 -14.72
N ASP A 32 10.87 19.38 -14.99
CA ASP A 32 10.76 18.09 -14.32
C ASP A 32 11.24 18.17 -12.86
N TYR A 33 12.37 18.86 -12.60
CA TYR A 33 12.83 19.10 -11.22
C TYR A 33 11.80 19.90 -10.43
N LYS A 34 11.13 20.87 -11.05
CA LYS A 34 10.02 21.61 -10.43
C LYS A 34 8.84 20.69 -10.10
N ARG A 35 8.49 19.75 -10.99
CA ARG A 35 7.44 18.75 -10.77
C ARG A 35 7.80 17.78 -9.63
N TYR A 36 9.04 17.28 -9.59
CA TYR A 36 9.50 16.39 -8.52
C TYR A 36 9.58 17.11 -7.17
N ALA A 37 10.10 18.33 -7.13
CA ALA A 37 10.15 19.14 -5.91
C ALA A 37 8.75 19.41 -5.35
N LYS A 38 7.77 19.73 -6.22
CA LYS A 38 6.37 19.90 -5.82
C LYS A 38 5.79 18.62 -5.24
N ARG A 39 6.10 17.45 -5.83
CA ARG A 39 5.65 16.15 -5.32
C ARG A 39 6.29 15.82 -3.97
N LEU A 40 7.61 16.02 -3.84
CA LEU A 40 8.35 15.83 -2.59
C LEU A 40 7.82 16.74 -1.47
N LYS A 41 7.48 17.99 -1.77
CA LYS A 41 6.85 18.90 -0.79
C LYS A 41 5.47 18.40 -0.34
N ARG A 42 4.69 17.80 -1.25
CA ARG A 42 3.33 17.32 -0.99
C ARG A 42 3.30 15.99 -0.23
N GLU A 43 4.14 15.04 -0.64
CA GLU A 43 4.09 13.62 -0.27
C GLU A 43 5.33 13.16 0.51
N GLY A 44 6.40 13.94 0.53
CA GLY A 44 7.69 13.47 1.05
C GLY A 44 7.66 13.10 2.52
N GLY A 45 6.75 13.69 3.31
CA GLY A 45 6.58 13.30 4.71
C GLY A 45 6.17 11.83 4.87
N GLN A 46 5.47 11.27 3.87
CA GLN A 46 5.13 9.85 3.79
C GLN A 46 6.23 9.05 3.10
N LEU A 47 6.83 9.59 2.02
CA LEU A 47 7.89 8.89 1.26
C LEU A 47 9.19 8.71 2.06
N LEU A 48 9.52 9.64 2.95
CA LEU A 48 10.75 9.64 3.75
C LEU A 48 10.52 9.24 5.21
N THR A 49 9.43 8.51 5.49
CA THR A 49 9.11 8.04 6.85
C THR A 49 10.23 7.18 7.46
N PHE A 50 10.93 6.42 6.62
CA PHE A 50 12.08 5.59 7.02
C PHE A 50 13.26 6.40 7.60
N LEU A 51 13.36 7.71 7.29
CA LEU A 51 14.38 8.57 7.91
C LEU A 51 14.07 8.89 9.38
N LYS A 52 12.81 8.76 9.80
CA LYS A 52 12.36 9.01 11.17
C LYS A 52 12.23 7.73 11.99
N HIS A 53 11.88 6.63 11.34
CA HIS A 53 11.64 5.34 11.97
C HIS A 53 12.57 4.29 11.37
N LYS A 54 13.52 3.79 12.17
CA LYS A 54 14.52 2.79 11.73
C LYS A 54 13.90 1.46 11.30
N ASP A 55 12.73 1.16 11.84
CA ASP A 55 11.96 -0.07 11.61
C ASP A 55 11.22 -0.09 10.27
N VAL A 56 11.15 1.05 9.57
CA VAL A 56 10.44 1.16 8.29
C VAL A 56 11.44 0.95 7.15
N PRO A 57 11.22 -0.02 6.25
CA PRO A 57 12.11 -0.22 5.11
C PRO A 57 12.08 0.99 4.17
N TYR A 58 13.23 1.30 3.57
CA TYR A 58 13.36 2.39 2.59
C TYR A 58 12.65 2.11 1.26
N HIS A 59 12.25 0.85 1.02
CA HIS A 59 11.64 0.38 -0.23
C HIS A 59 10.16 -0.02 -0.04
N ASN A 60 9.37 0.08 -1.11
CA ASN A 60 7.95 -0.29 -1.11
C ASN A 60 7.68 -1.72 -1.62
N ASN A 61 8.70 -2.58 -1.66
CA ASN A 61 8.65 -3.92 -2.26
C ASN A 61 7.46 -4.76 -1.76
N THR A 62 7.16 -4.72 -0.46
CA THR A 62 6.05 -5.48 0.13
C THR A 62 4.71 -5.06 -0.46
N SER A 63 4.44 -3.76 -0.52
CA SER A 63 3.18 -3.25 -1.08
C SER A 63 3.11 -3.47 -2.59
N GLU A 64 4.21 -3.31 -3.31
CA GLU A 64 4.27 -3.57 -4.76
C GLU A 64 4.01 -5.03 -5.08
N ARG A 65 4.59 -5.97 -4.32
CA ARG A 65 4.31 -7.41 -4.46
C ARG A 65 2.84 -7.72 -4.18
N ALA A 66 2.25 -7.13 -3.13
CA ALA A 66 0.84 -7.30 -2.81
C ALA A 66 -0.07 -6.83 -3.97
N LEU A 67 0.25 -5.69 -4.59
CA LEU A 67 -0.52 -5.14 -5.73
C LEU A 67 -0.26 -5.86 -7.06
N ARG A 68 0.83 -6.63 -7.18
CA ARG A 68 1.21 -7.31 -8.43
C ARG A 68 0.16 -8.29 -8.91
N ILE A 69 -0.51 -8.99 -7.99
CA ILE A 69 -1.58 -9.94 -8.31
C ILE A 69 -2.73 -9.21 -9.02
N PHE A 70 -3.13 -8.04 -8.50
CA PHE A 70 -4.17 -7.21 -9.12
C PHE A 70 -3.76 -6.65 -10.48
N ALA A 71 -2.50 -6.22 -10.63
CA ALA A 71 -1.99 -5.75 -11.91
C ALA A 71 -1.96 -6.85 -12.97
N LEU A 72 -1.53 -8.06 -12.58
CA LEU A 72 -1.51 -9.23 -13.46
C LEU A 72 -2.93 -9.65 -13.85
N MET A 73 -3.85 -9.73 -12.89
CA MET A 73 -5.25 -10.09 -13.15
C MET A 73 -5.91 -9.13 -14.14
N ARG A 74 -5.72 -7.81 -13.97
CA ARG A 74 -6.22 -6.82 -14.94
C ARG A 74 -5.61 -6.97 -16.33
N LYS A 75 -4.34 -7.38 -16.42
CA LYS A 75 -3.67 -7.61 -17.70
C LYS A 75 -4.24 -8.83 -18.42
N VAL A 76 -4.43 -9.94 -17.70
CA VAL A 76 -4.94 -11.21 -18.26
C VAL A 76 -6.42 -11.08 -18.64
N CYS A 77 -7.23 -10.49 -17.77
CA CYS A 77 -8.68 -10.37 -17.98
C CYS A 77 -9.07 -9.12 -18.79
N TYR A 78 -8.11 -8.29 -19.23
CA TYR A 78 -8.33 -6.99 -19.87
C TYR A 78 -9.21 -6.01 -19.06
N GLY A 79 -9.28 -6.22 -17.74
CA GLY A 79 -10.14 -5.47 -16.82
C GLY A 79 -11.62 -5.86 -16.89
N ASN A 80 -12.36 -5.50 -15.85
CA ASN A 80 -13.80 -5.72 -15.79
C ASN A 80 -14.55 -4.53 -16.39
N ARG A 81 -15.57 -4.79 -17.21
CA ARG A 81 -16.39 -3.75 -17.86
C ARG A 81 -17.71 -3.44 -17.14
N SER A 82 -18.13 -4.28 -16.21
CA SER A 82 -19.36 -4.09 -15.44
C SER A 82 -19.05 -3.77 -13.98
N ASP A 83 -19.88 -2.95 -13.35
CA ASP A 83 -19.77 -2.63 -11.92
C ASP A 83 -19.81 -3.90 -11.06
N ARG A 84 -20.65 -4.87 -11.45
CA ARG A 84 -20.72 -6.18 -10.80
C ARG A 84 -19.36 -6.90 -10.87
N GLY A 85 -18.74 -6.98 -12.05
CA GLY A 85 -17.45 -7.65 -12.21
C GLY A 85 -16.31 -6.95 -11.47
N ILE A 86 -16.31 -5.61 -11.46
CA ILE A 86 -15.39 -4.81 -10.65
C ILE A 86 -15.55 -5.18 -9.18
N LYS A 87 -16.79 -5.22 -8.68
CA LYS A 87 -17.07 -5.51 -7.27
C LYS A 87 -16.69 -6.93 -6.88
N THR A 88 -17.00 -7.92 -7.72
CA THR A 88 -16.60 -9.32 -7.50
C THR A 88 -15.08 -9.45 -7.42
N THR A 89 -14.35 -8.79 -8.33
CA THR A 89 -12.88 -8.83 -8.33
C THR A 89 -12.29 -8.16 -7.10
N GLU A 90 -12.86 -7.03 -6.66
CA GLU A 90 -12.45 -6.34 -5.43
C GLU A 90 -12.56 -7.27 -4.22
N ILE A 91 -13.70 -7.97 -4.08
CA ILE A 91 -13.97 -8.90 -2.97
C ILE A 91 -13.01 -10.10 -3.03
N LEU A 92 -12.97 -10.81 -4.16
CA LEU A 92 -12.18 -12.02 -4.31
C LEU A 92 -10.68 -11.76 -4.12
N ALA A 93 -10.18 -10.64 -4.64
CA ALA A 93 -8.78 -10.32 -4.50
C ALA A 93 -8.41 -9.88 -3.07
N THR A 94 -9.35 -9.29 -2.32
CA THR A 94 -9.15 -9.02 -0.88
C THR A 94 -9.09 -10.31 -0.07
N ILE A 95 -9.98 -11.27 -0.36
CA ILE A 95 -9.96 -12.61 0.24
C ILE A 95 -8.62 -13.29 -0.08
N HIS A 96 -8.22 -13.32 -1.35
CA HIS A 96 -6.97 -13.92 -1.78
C HIS A 96 -5.75 -13.28 -1.09
N ALA A 97 -5.66 -11.95 -1.06
CA ALA A 97 -4.56 -11.25 -0.39
C ALA A 97 -4.47 -11.63 1.09
N THR A 98 -5.62 -11.72 1.75
CA THR A 98 -5.72 -12.08 3.16
C THR A 98 -5.29 -13.53 3.41
N CYS A 99 -5.81 -14.48 2.62
CA CYS A 99 -5.42 -15.89 2.69
C CYS A 99 -3.93 -16.09 2.44
N ASN A 100 -3.36 -15.37 1.45
CA ASN A 100 -1.94 -15.44 1.12
C ASN A 100 -1.05 -14.93 2.26
N VAL A 101 -1.40 -13.83 2.92
CA VAL A 101 -0.67 -13.33 4.11
C VAL A 101 -0.73 -14.35 5.26
N ARG A 102 -1.83 -15.09 5.39
CA ARG A 102 -2.03 -16.10 6.43
C ARG A 102 -1.52 -17.51 6.07
N GLY A 103 -1.02 -17.72 4.86
CA GLY A 103 -0.61 -19.05 4.39
C GLY A 103 -1.75 -20.05 4.21
N VAL A 104 -3.00 -19.60 4.09
CA VAL A 104 -4.18 -20.46 3.89
C VAL A 104 -4.49 -20.55 2.41
N ASN A 105 -4.90 -21.74 1.93
CA ASN A 105 -5.34 -21.90 0.56
C ASN A 105 -6.68 -21.15 0.34
N PRO A 106 -6.74 -20.15 -0.55
CA PRO A 106 -7.93 -19.33 -0.75
C PRO A 106 -9.12 -20.12 -1.31
N TYR A 107 -8.88 -21.19 -2.08
CA TYR A 107 -9.94 -22.02 -2.63
C TYR A 107 -10.65 -22.81 -1.52
N HIS A 108 -9.89 -23.48 -0.64
CA HIS A 108 -10.48 -24.18 0.51
C HIS A 108 -11.23 -23.22 1.42
N PHE A 109 -10.65 -22.04 1.70
CA PHE A 109 -11.34 -21.03 2.49
C PHE A 109 -12.70 -20.62 1.91
N VAL A 110 -12.76 -20.28 0.62
CA VAL A 110 -14.02 -19.88 -0.01
C VAL A 110 -15.01 -21.04 -0.05
N LYS A 111 -14.53 -22.26 -0.32
CA LYS A 111 -15.37 -23.46 -0.30
C LYS A 111 -15.98 -23.69 1.08
N ASP A 112 -15.14 -23.73 2.12
CA ASP A 112 -15.58 -23.98 3.49
C ASP A 112 -16.56 -22.90 3.98
N TYR A 113 -16.35 -21.64 3.55
CA TYR A 113 -17.26 -20.53 3.84
C TYR A 113 -18.63 -20.70 3.16
N LEU A 114 -18.63 -21.10 1.90
CA LEU A 114 -19.88 -21.33 1.15
C LEU A 114 -20.62 -22.58 1.62
N ASP A 115 -19.89 -23.60 2.06
CA ASP A 115 -20.45 -24.85 2.62
C ASP A 115 -21.00 -24.65 4.06
N GLY A 116 -20.81 -23.47 4.66
CA GLY A 116 -21.26 -23.16 6.02
C GLY A 116 -20.40 -23.81 7.12
N ASN A 117 -19.20 -24.26 6.78
CA ASN A 117 -18.25 -24.86 7.73
C ASN A 117 -17.48 -23.79 8.53
N ILE A 118 -17.45 -22.56 8.04
CA ILE A 118 -16.84 -21.40 8.73
C ILE A 118 -17.76 -20.18 8.65
N ASP A 119 -18.16 -19.64 9.80
CA ASP A 119 -19.11 -18.51 9.87
C ASP A 119 -18.42 -17.13 9.80
N THR A 120 -17.17 -17.08 10.23
CA THR A 120 -16.37 -15.86 10.25
C THR A 120 -14.91 -16.21 9.99
N ILE A 121 -14.17 -15.27 9.42
CA ILE A 121 -12.72 -15.25 9.59
C ILE A 121 -12.52 -15.03 11.10
N PRO A 122 -11.99 -15.98 11.88
CA PRO A 122 -11.47 -15.61 13.18
C PRO A 122 -10.36 -14.61 12.88
N LEU A 123 -10.44 -13.42 13.45
CA LEU A 123 -9.29 -12.53 13.51
C LEU A 123 -8.45 -13.00 14.71
N PRO A 124 -7.39 -13.83 14.56
CA PRO A 124 -6.31 -13.70 15.51
C PRO A 124 -5.61 -12.39 15.15
N GLN A 125 -5.79 -11.38 16.00
CA GLN A 125 -5.11 -10.09 15.89
C GLN A 125 -3.59 -10.19 16.17
N GLU A 126 -3.03 -11.40 16.31
CA GLU A 126 -1.69 -11.56 16.87
C GLU A 126 -0.57 -11.87 15.87
N PHE A 127 -0.84 -12.15 14.59
CA PHE A 127 0.23 -12.51 13.66
C PHE A 127 0.32 -11.62 12.41
N MET A 128 1.42 -10.86 12.39
CA MET A 128 2.20 -10.36 11.24
C MET A 128 1.98 -8.92 10.74
N VAL A 129 2.32 -7.94 11.58
CA VAL A 129 3.44 -7.07 11.22
C VAL A 129 4.65 -7.68 11.94
N PRO A 130 5.80 -7.95 11.29
CA PRO A 130 7.01 -8.15 12.06
C PRO A 130 7.26 -6.83 12.78
N ALA A 131 6.96 -6.78 14.09
CA ALA A 131 7.67 -5.88 14.97
C ALA A 131 9.14 -6.13 14.65
N CYS A 132 9.84 -5.07 14.24
CA CYS A 132 11.25 -5.17 13.95
C CYS A 132 11.93 -5.77 15.17
N VAL A 133 12.30 -7.05 15.05
CA VAL A 133 13.13 -7.71 16.04
C VAL A 133 14.49 -7.08 15.83
N SER A 134 14.77 -6.12 16.71
CA SER A 134 16.09 -5.54 16.90
C SER A 134 17.01 -6.68 17.33
N THR A 135 17.90 -7.07 16.42
CA THR A 135 19.13 -7.80 16.74
C THR A 135 20.28 -7.02 16.14
#